data_AF-A0A6L5EQ76-F1
#
_entry.id   AF-A0A6L5EQ76-F1
#
_cell.length_a   1.000
_cell.length_b   1.000
_cell.length_c   1.000
_cell.angle_alpha   90.00
_cell.angle_beta   90.00
_cell.angle_gamma   90.00
#
_symmetry.space_group_name_H-M   'P 1'
#
loop_
_entity.id
_entity.type
_entity.pdbx_description
1 polymer ?
#
loop_
_entity_poly.entity_id
_entity_poly.type
_entity_poly.pdbx_seq_one_letter_code
_entity_poly.pdbx_strand_id
1 'polypeptide(L)' 'MSEEELSRVVAEAEEGYPLEDLEGGQYGAGAVLMDLPRNIRVAILGLCAKKDSTPRQVIAQILTEHFSRAA' A
#
# COMPACT_ATOMS: atom_id res chain seq x y z
N MET A 1 11.27 -1.81 14.69
CA MET A 1 9.94 -1.16 14.66
C MET A 1 8.96 -2.04 15.38
N SER A 2 8.25 -1.49 16.35
CA SER A 2 7.07 -2.12 16.95
C SER A 2 5.85 -1.98 16.05
N GLU A 3 4.79 -2.73 16.34
CA GLU A 3 3.52 -2.69 15.59
C GLU A 3 2.79 -1.34 15.76
N GLU A 4 2.98 -0.70 16.92
CA GLU A 4 2.49 0.65 17.23
C GLU A 4 3.21 1.72 16.40
N GLU A 5 4.53 1.62 16.26
CA GLU A 5 5.30 2.52 15.39
C GLU A 5 4.89 2.39 13.92
N LEU A 6 4.61 1.16 13.47
CA LEU A 6 4.16 0.91 12.10
C LEU A 6 2.78 1.53 11.85
N SER A 7 1.85 1.39 12.80
CA SER A 7 0.52 1.97 12.70
C SER A 7 0.55 3.51 12.67
N ARG A 8 1.44 4.14 13.43
CA ARG A 8 1.60 5.60 13.43
C ARG A 8 2.10 6.12 12.08
N VAL A 9 3.12 5.48 11.52
CA VAL A 9 3.67 5.85 10.20
C VAL A 9 2.64 5.69 9.09
N VAL A 10 1.78 4.66 9.17
CA VAL A 10 0.67 4.47 8.23
C VAL A 10 -0.35 5.60 8.34
N ALA A 11 -0.72 6.00 9.56
CA ALA A 11 -1.68 7.08 9.78
C ALA A 11 -1.16 8.44 9.27
N GLU A 12 0.10 8.77 9.55
CA GLU A 12 0.77 9.99 9.05
C GLU A 12 0.83 10.00 7.51
N ALA A 13 1.06 8.83 6.89
CA ALA A 13 1.04 8.69 5.44
C ALA A 13 -0.37 8.84 4.85
N GLU A 14 -1.41 8.30 5.50
CA GLU A 14 -2.81 8.42 5.09
C GLU A 14 -3.31 9.87 5.18
N GLU A 15 -2.87 10.66 6.17
CA GLU A 15 -3.19 12.10 6.30
C GLU A 15 -2.57 12.97 5.20
N GLY A 16 -1.43 12.56 4.63
CA GLY A 16 -0.76 13.27 3.53
C GLY A 16 -1.45 13.11 2.16
N TYR A 17 -2.43 12.22 2.04
CA TYR A 17 -3.25 12.08 0.84
C TYR A 17 -4.51 12.93 0.99
N PRO A 18 -4.70 13.97 0.17
CA PRO A 18 -5.96 14.73 0.18
C PRO A 18 -7.07 13.78 -0.31
N LEU A 19 -7.81 13.22 0.64
CA LEU A 19 -8.99 12.37 0.40
C LEU A 19 -10.24 13.20 0.07
N GLU A 20 -10.11 14.52 -0.04
CA GLU A 20 -11.23 15.47 -0.06
C GLU A 20 -11.81 15.71 -1.48
N ASP A 21 -11.23 15.15 -2.54
CA ASP A 21 -11.76 15.26 -3.93
C ASP A 21 -12.29 13.91 -4.50
N LEU A 22 -12.95 13.11 -3.66
CA LEU A 22 -13.50 11.80 -4.05
C LEU A 22 -14.80 11.86 -4.87
N GLU A 23 -15.36 13.04 -5.16
CA GLU A 23 -16.48 13.17 -6.11
C GLU A 23 -16.04 13.08 -7.58
N GLY A 24 -14.74 13.19 -7.86
CA GLY A 24 -14.20 13.44 -9.19
C GLY A 24 -13.26 12.38 -9.76
N GLY A 25 -13.44 11.09 -9.45
CA GLY A 25 -12.98 9.98 -10.31
C GLY A 25 -11.58 10.07 -10.98
N GLN A 26 -10.55 10.54 -10.30
CA GLN A 26 -9.16 10.42 -10.75
C GLN A 26 -8.25 9.94 -9.64
N TYR A 27 -8.46 8.67 -9.31
CA TYR A 27 -7.55 7.86 -8.52
C TYR A 27 -6.16 7.83 -9.18
N GLY A 28 -5.23 8.65 -8.67
CA GLY A 28 -3.81 8.59 -9.05
C GLY A 28 -3.20 7.21 -8.75
N ALA A 29 -1.97 6.93 -9.20
CA ALA A 29 -1.36 5.60 -9.12
C ALA A 29 -1.28 4.97 -7.71
N GLY A 30 -1.47 5.74 -6.63
CA GLY A 30 -1.55 5.26 -5.25
C GLY A 30 -2.96 4.89 -4.76
N ALA A 31 -4.00 5.26 -5.49
CA ALA A 31 -5.39 5.05 -5.06
C ALA A 31 -5.84 3.59 -5.10
N VAL A 32 -5.26 2.77 -5.99
CA VAL A 32 -5.49 1.31 -5.99
C VAL A 32 -5.09 0.69 -4.65
N LEU A 33 -4.12 1.29 -3.95
CA LEU A 33 -3.77 0.85 -2.60
C LEU A 33 -4.93 1.07 -1.64
N MET A 34 -5.65 2.18 -1.75
CA MET A 34 -6.76 2.58 -0.87
C MET A 34 -8.01 1.71 -1.06
N ASP A 35 -8.19 1.11 -2.24
CA ASP A 35 -9.25 0.13 -2.52
C ASP A 35 -9.02 -1.22 -1.82
N LEU A 36 -7.79 -1.48 -1.35
CA LEU A 36 -7.49 -2.72 -0.65
C LEU A 36 -7.95 -2.67 0.82
N PRO A 37 -8.39 -3.81 1.39
CA PRO A 37 -8.67 -3.91 2.81
C PRO A 37 -7.50 -3.42 3.66
N ARG A 38 -7.79 -2.72 4.76
CA ARG A 38 -6.78 -2.08 5.62
C ARG A 38 -5.65 -3.03 6.06
N ASN A 39 -5.99 -4.27 6.41
CA ASN A 39 -5.00 -5.29 6.79
C ASN A 39 -4.02 -5.63 5.66
N ILE A 40 -4.47 -5.62 4.40
CA ILE A 40 -3.63 -5.83 3.22
C ILE A 40 -2.73 -4.61 2.97
N ARG A 41 -3.27 -3.39 3.12
CA ARG A 41 -2.47 -2.15 3.01
C ARG A 41 -1.32 -2.11 4.01
N VAL A 42 -1.62 -2.42 5.27
CA VAL A 42 -0.61 -2.50 6.35
C VAL A 42 0.46 -3.54 6.03
N ALA A 43 0.07 -4.70 5.49
CA ALA A 43 1.03 -5.73 5.09
C ALA A 43 1.95 -5.26 3.95
N ILE A 44 1.40 -4.60 2.93
CA ILE A 44 2.17 -4.04 1.81
C ILE A 44 3.14 -2.96 2.32
N LEU A 45 2.67 -2.02 3.13
CA LEU A 45 3.50 -0.95 3.69
C LEU A 45 4.60 -1.51 4.61
N GLY A 46 4.30 -2.55 5.39
CA GLY A 46 5.29 -3.27 6.18
C GLY A 46 6.39 -3.93 5.32
N LEU A 47 6.04 -4.43 4.14
CA LEU A 47 7.03 -4.96 3.17
C LEU A 47 7.85 -3.85 2.53
N CYS A 48 7.23 -2.71 2.19
CA CYS A 48 7.91 -1.53 1.67
C CYS A 48 9.02 -1.05 2.62
N ALA A 49 8.68 -0.89 3.90
CA ALA A 49 9.63 -0.47 4.93
C ALA A 49 10.79 -1.46 5.14
N LYS A 50 10.52 -2.78 5.02
CA LYS A 50 11.56 -3.81 5.19
C LYS A 50 12.50 -3.94 3.99
N LYS A 51 12.00 -3.67 2.78
CA LYS A 51 12.73 -3.92 1.52
C LYS A 51 13.22 -2.65 0.83
N ASP A 52 13.08 -1.48 1.47
CA ASP A 52 13.34 -0.18 0.86
C ASP A 52 12.70 -0.08 -0.55
N SER A 53 11.40 -0.37 -0.61
CA SER A 53 10.66 -0.54 -1.86
C SER A 53 9.36 0.25 -1.84
N THR A 54 8.90 0.67 -3.02
CA THR A 54 7.60 1.34 -3.17
C THR A 54 6.44 0.33 -3.16
N PRO A 55 5.21 0.74 -2.79
CA PRO A 55 4.03 -0.13 -2.85
C PRO A 55 3.82 -0.75 -4.23
N ARG A 56 4.08 0.01 -5.30
CA ARG A 56 4.02 -0.47 -6.69
C ARG A 56 4.95 -1.66 -6.93
N GLN A 57 6.21 -1.59 -6.48
CA GLN A 57 7.19 -2.66 -6.64
C GLN A 57 6.79 -3.91 -5.86
N VAL A 58 6.30 -3.73 -4.62
CA VAL A 58 5.85 -4.83 -3.78
C VAL A 58 4.63 -5.54 -4.40
N ILE A 59 3.63 -4.80 -4.85
CA ILE A 59 2.44 -5.38 -5.52
C ILE A 59 2.84 -6.12 -6.79
N ALA A 60 3.69 -5.51 -7.63
CA ALA A 60 4.17 -6.16 -8.85
C ALA A 60 4.91 -7.47 -8.55
N GLN A 61 5.74 -7.50 -7.50
CA GLN A 61 6.42 -8.71 -7.06
C GLN A 61 5.43 -9.79 -6.62
N ILE A 62 4.44 -9.45 -5.77
CA ILE A 62 3.42 -10.40 -5.29
C ILE A 62 2.64 -11.01 -6.47
N LEU A 63 2.20 -10.20 -7.41
CA LEU A 63 1.48 -10.67 -8.60
C LEU A 63 2.36 -11.58 -9.47
N THR A 64 3.62 -11.18 -9.69
CA THR A 64 4.57 -11.99 -10.47
C THR A 64 4.82 -13.34 -9.82
N GLU A 65 5.02 -13.39 -8.50
CA GLU A 65 5.20 -14.65 -7.76
C GLU A 65 3.94 -15.52 -7.78
N HIS A 66 2.76 -14.91 -7.71
CA HIS A 66 1.49 -15.64 -7.76
C HIS A 66 1.28 -16.31 -9.13
N PHE A 67 1.44 -15.56 -10.22
CA PHE A 67 1.22 -16.08 -11.57
C PHE A 67 2.34 -17.00 -12.07
N SER A 68 3.57 -16.84 -11.58
CA SER A 68 4.68 -17.76 -11.91
C SER A 68 4.60 -19.10 -11.18
N ARG A 69 3.87 -19.19 -10.05
CA ARG A 69 3.58 -20.46 -9.36
C ARG A 69 2.35 -21.19 -9.90
N ALA A 70 1.52 -20.48 -10.66
CA ALA A 70 0.31 -21.03 -11.28
C ALA A 70 0.55 -21.57 -12.70
N ALA A 71 1.78 -21.44 -13.23
CA ALA A 71 2.25 -21.94 -14.51
C ALA A 71 3.16 -23.17 -14.32
#